data_AF-A0A660UI20-F1
#
_entry.id   AF-A0A660UI20-F1
#
_cell.length_a   1.000
_cell.length_b   1.000
_cell.length_c   1.000
_cell.angle_alpha   90.00
_cell.angle_beta   90.00
_cell.angle_gamma   90.00
#
_symmetry.space_group_name_H-M   'P 1'
#
loop_
_entity.id
_entity.type
_entity.pdbx_description
1 polymer ?
#
loop_
_entity_poly.entity_id
_entity_poly.type
_entity_poly.pdbx_seq_one_letter_code
_entity_poly.pdbx_strand_id
1 'polypeptide(L)'
;MTTKHRAYALTEMLIIIAALVVVMALSAKPLRMMMTEIPRSGRIYQTQTTTTKVMKQLKDDIEKSRRIVDLQNGLLTLDHQNGRITYTISDGHISRRASGDDLETVWTLPNVKINTQLWENNDTPYAVEITTQNQQTGTGRQQVRLKQSFVYFQKRLSSK
;
A
#
# COMPACT_ATOMS: atom_id res chain seq x y z
N MET A 1 13.63 42.89 -55.25
CA MET A 1 12.80 42.28 -54.19
C MET A 1 13.66 41.27 -53.44
N THR A 2 13.93 41.41 -52.13
CA THR A 2 14.29 40.30 -51.17
C THR A 2 14.98 40.74 -49.85
N THR A 3 15.13 42.03 -49.53
CA THR A 3 15.67 42.43 -48.20
C THR A 3 14.59 42.55 -47.12
N LYS A 4 13.41 43.07 -47.46
CA LYS A 4 12.29 43.24 -46.51
C LYS A 4 11.76 41.90 -45.95
N HIS A 5 11.68 40.86 -46.78
CA HIS A 5 11.23 39.53 -46.33
C HIS A 5 12.22 38.84 -45.38
N ARG A 6 13.53 39.06 -45.56
CA ARG A 6 14.57 38.50 -44.69
C ARG A 6 14.57 39.14 -43.30
N ALA A 7 14.37 40.46 -43.23
CA ALA A 7 14.24 41.17 -41.96
C ALA A 7 12.97 40.76 -41.20
N TYR A 8 11.85 40.58 -41.92
CA TYR A 8 10.60 40.09 -41.33
C TYR A 8 10.74 38.68 -40.75
N ALA A 9 11.35 37.75 -41.49
CA ALA A 9 11.61 36.40 -41.03
C ALA A 9 12.53 36.34 -39.79
N LEU A 10 13.52 37.24 -39.71
CA LEU A 10 14.39 37.37 -38.54
C LEU A 10 13.63 37.82 -37.30
N THR A 11 12.78 38.84 -37.43
CA THR A 11 11.95 39.34 -36.32
C THR A 11 10.96 38.27 -35.85
N GLU A 12 10.34 37.54 -36.76
CA GLU A 12 9.38 36.47 -36.45
C GLU A 12 10.05 35.30 -35.71
N MET A 13 11.24 34.87 -36.17
CA MET A 13 12.07 33.89 -35.45
C MET A 13 12.42 34.36 -34.03
N LEU A 14 12.76 35.64 -33.87
CA LEU A 14 13.15 36.20 -32.57
C LEU A 14 11.97 36.25 -31.60
N ILE A 15 10.76 36.59 -32.10
CA ILE A 15 9.51 36.53 -31.33
C ILE A 15 9.19 35.10 -30.92
N ILE A 16 9.32 34.14 -31.83
CA ILE A 16 9.08 32.71 -31.54
C ILE A 16 10.04 32.21 -30.47
N ILE A 17 11.34 32.54 -30.56
CA ILE A 17 12.34 32.14 -29.57
C ILE A 17 12.05 32.78 -28.21
N ALA A 18 11.70 34.07 -28.17
CA ALA A 18 11.36 34.76 -26.93
C ALA A 18 10.12 34.15 -26.26
N ALA A 19 9.07 33.88 -27.05
CA ALA A 19 7.86 33.21 -26.58
C ALA A 19 8.17 31.81 -26.04
N LEU A 20 9.02 31.04 -26.74
CA LEU A 20 9.44 29.71 -26.32
C LEU A 20 10.19 29.74 -24.98
N VAL A 21 11.10 30.70 -24.77
CA VAL A 21 11.83 30.86 -23.51
C VAL A 21 10.86 31.17 -22.35
N VAL A 22 9.88 32.04 -22.56
CA VAL A 22 8.86 32.36 -21.54
C VAL A 22 8.03 31.12 -21.21
N VAL A 23 7.59 30.36 -22.21
CA VAL A 23 6.84 29.11 -22.01
C VAL A 23 7.67 28.08 -21.25
N MET A 24 8.95 27.91 -21.60
CA MET A 24 9.85 26.99 -20.88
C MET A 24 10.06 27.43 -19.43
N ALA A 25 10.27 28.73 -19.17
CA ALA A 25 10.47 29.27 -17.83
C ALA A 25 9.22 29.07 -16.94
N LEU A 26 8.02 29.29 -17.50
CA LEU A 26 6.76 29.06 -16.80
C LEU A 26 6.48 27.57 -16.58
N SER A 27 6.88 26.71 -17.52
CA SER A 27 6.65 25.25 -17.46
C SER A 27 7.65 24.51 -16.58
N ALA A 28 8.83 25.08 -16.32
CA ALA A 28 9.89 24.41 -15.57
C ALA A 28 9.51 24.06 -14.12
N LYS A 29 8.74 24.91 -13.44
CA LYS A 29 8.26 24.66 -12.07
C LYS A 29 7.26 23.49 -11.99
N PRO A 30 6.15 23.48 -12.75
CA PRO A 30 5.20 22.37 -12.72
C PRO A 30 5.83 21.06 -13.24
N LEU A 31 6.72 21.11 -14.25
CA LEU A 31 7.46 19.93 -14.71
C LEU A 31 8.36 19.33 -13.62
N ARG A 32 9.08 20.16 -12.87
CA ARG A 32 9.89 19.69 -11.72
C ARG A 32 9.02 19.12 -10.60
N MET A 33 7.87 19.71 -10.33
CA MET A 33 6.91 19.20 -9.34
C MET A 33 6.36 17.84 -9.77
N MET A 34 5.94 17.69 -11.02
CA MET A 34 5.49 16.40 -11.58
C MET A 34 6.60 15.34 -11.54
N MET A 35 7.82 15.67 -11.95
CA MET A 35 8.94 14.71 -11.95
C MET A 35 9.33 14.23 -10.55
N THR A 36 9.11 15.02 -9.50
CA THR A 36 9.48 14.66 -8.11
C THR A 36 8.33 14.01 -7.34
N GLU A 37 7.08 14.35 -7.65
CA GLU A 37 5.90 13.82 -6.96
C GLU A 37 5.36 12.51 -7.56
N ILE A 38 5.48 12.30 -8.87
CA ILE A 38 5.03 11.06 -9.55
C ILE A 38 5.75 9.78 -9.04
N PRO A 39 7.09 9.73 -8.90
CA PRO A 39 7.75 8.52 -8.37
C PRO A 39 7.41 8.27 -6.89
N ARG A 40 7.07 9.32 -6.11
CA ARG A 40 6.59 9.18 -4.74
C ARG A 40 5.16 8.65 -4.68
N SER A 41 4.27 9.08 -5.59
CA SER A 41 2.89 8.58 -5.62
C SER A 41 2.85 7.10 -5.99
N GLY A 42 3.66 6.65 -6.96
CA GLY A 42 3.72 5.25 -7.39
C GLY A 42 4.02 4.27 -6.26
N ARG A 43 4.98 4.60 -5.38
CA ARG A 43 5.32 3.77 -4.21
C ARG A 43 4.20 3.72 -3.17
N ILE A 44 3.47 4.81 -2.99
CA ILE A 44 2.33 4.87 -2.06
C ILE A 44 1.18 4.01 -2.59
N TYR A 45 0.86 4.12 -3.88
CA TYR A 45 -0.17 3.30 -4.52
C TYR A 45 0.17 1.80 -4.51
N GLN A 46 1.43 1.44 -4.78
CA GLN A 46 1.88 0.05 -4.67
C GLN A 46 1.75 -0.48 -3.24
N THR A 47 2.14 0.30 -2.24
CA THR A 47 2.00 -0.09 -0.83
C THR A 47 0.52 -0.30 -0.47
N GLN A 48 -0.36 0.63 -0.85
CA GLN A 48 -1.80 0.52 -0.53
C GLN A 48 -2.47 -0.66 -1.22
N THR A 49 -2.11 -0.93 -2.48
CA THR A 49 -2.67 -2.08 -3.22
C THR A 49 -2.17 -3.40 -2.65
N THR A 50 -0.90 -3.50 -2.27
CA THR A 50 -0.36 -4.68 -1.57
C THR A 50 -1.03 -4.84 -0.21
N THR A 51 -1.13 -3.80 0.63
CA THR A 51 -1.85 -3.87 1.91
C THR A 51 -3.27 -4.39 1.72
N THR A 52 -4.01 -3.85 0.75
CA THR A 52 -5.38 -4.28 0.47
C THR A 52 -5.46 -5.75 0.05
N LYS A 53 -4.52 -6.20 -0.81
CA LYS A 53 -4.45 -7.61 -1.22
C LYS A 53 -4.18 -8.53 -0.04
N VAL A 54 -3.22 -8.19 0.83
CA VAL A 54 -2.89 -8.99 2.02
C VAL A 54 -4.05 -9.02 2.99
N MET A 55 -4.69 -7.88 3.25
CA MET A 55 -5.87 -7.79 4.11
C MET A 55 -7.03 -8.64 3.58
N LYS A 56 -7.23 -8.67 2.25
CA LYS A 56 -8.22 -9.55 1.62
C LYS A 56 -7.85 -11.03 1.79
N GLN A 57 -6.60 -11.40 1.55
CA GLN A 57 -6.15 -12.79 1.72
C GLN A 57 -6.33 -13.26 3.17
N LEU A 58 -5.96 -12.42 4.13
CA LEU A 58 -6.07 -12.72 5.54
C LEU A 58 -7.54 -12.80 5.99
N LYS A 59 -8.41 -11.91 5.51
CA LYS A 59 -9.86 -12.02 5.67
C LYS A 59 -10.37 -13.38 5.18
N ASP A 60 -10.05 -13.73 3.94
CA ASP A 60 -10.54 -14.96 3.31
C ASP A 60 -10.08 -16.20 4.08
N ASP A 61 -8.83 -16.22 4.56
CA ASP A 61 -8.29 -17.32 5.35
C ASP A 61 -8.92 -17.42 6.74
N ILE A 62 -9.18 -16.31 7.42
CA ILE A 62 -9.87 -16.30 8.72
C ILE A 62 -11.32 -16.75 8.56
N GLU A 63 -12.05 -16.22 7.58
CA GLU A 63 -13.44 -16.57 7.35
C GLU A 63 -13.63 -18.04 6.93
N LYS A 64 -12.65 -18.62 6.23
CA LYS A 64 -12.65 -20.04 5.82
C LYS A 64 -12.02 -20.97 6.85
N SER A 65 -11.33 -20.43 7.86
CA SER A 65 -10.74 -21.23 8.93
C SER A 65 -11.81 -21.95 9.74
N ARG A 66 -11.49 -23.18 10.17
CA ARG A 66 -12.30 -23.94 11.12
C ARG A 66 -12.22 -23.36 12.52
N ARG A 67 -11.08 -22.75 12.88
CA ARG A 67 -10.86 -22.00 14.12
C ARG A 67 -9.62 -21.12 14.00
N ILE A 68 -9.64 -20.02 14.76
CA ILE A 68 -8.44 -19.27 15.10
C ILE A 68 -7.80 -20.00 16.28
N VAL A 69 -6.53 -20.42 16.13
CA VAL A 69 -5.83 -21.21 17.15
C VAL A 69 -5.19 -20.29 18.16
N ASP A 70 -4.43 -19.31 17.69
CA ASP A 70 -3.65 -18.43 18.55
C ASP A 70 -3.21 -17.16 17.79
N LEU A 71 -2.94 -16.09 18.55
CA LEU A 71 -2.31 -14.85 18.08
C LEU A 71 -1.34 -14.37 19.16
N GLN A 72 -0.07 -14.73 19.04
CA GLN A 72 0.99 -14.34 19.98
C GLN A 72 2.18 -13.73 19.26
N ASN A 73 2.67 -12.59 19.76
CA ASN A 73 3.87 -11.92 19.23
C ASN A 73 3.84 -11.71 17.71
N GLY A 74 2.67 -11.41 17.14
CA GLY A 74 2.48 -11.24 15.70
C GLY A 74 2.37 -12.54 14.90
N LEU A 75 2.46 -13.72 15.55
CA LEU A 75 2.21 -15.01 14.92
C LEU A 75 0.72 -15.37 15.04
N LEU A 76 -0.01 -15.29 13.93
CA LEU A 76 -1.40 -15.73 13.84
C LEU A 76 -1.45 -17.16 13.29
N THR A 77 -2.05 -18.07 14.03
CA THR A 77 -2.23 -19.46 13.62
C THR A 77 -3.70 -19.77 13.39
N LEU A 78 -4.03 -20.29 12.21
CA LEU A 78 -5.36 -20.66 11.79
C LEU A 78 -5.42 -22.15 11.49
N ASP A 79 -6.47 -22.82 11.95
CA ASP A 79 -6.77 -24.19 11.60
C ASP A 79 -7.69 -24.20 10.37
N HIS A 80 -7.21 -24.74 9.25
CA HIS A 80 -7.96 -24.78 8.00
C HIS A 80 -8.32 -26.23 7.64
N GLN A 81 -9.28 -26.43 6.75
CA GLN A 81 -9.70 -27.79 6.37
C GLN A 81 -8.58 -28.62 5.74
N ASN A 82 -7.63 -27.95 5.10
CA ASN A 82 -6.52 -28.55 4.34
C ASN A 82 -5.19 -28.51 5.13
N GLY A 83 -5.24 -28.20 6.43
CA GLY A 83 -4.05 -28.06 7.27
C GLY A 83 -3.99 -26.71 7.98
N ARG A 84 -2.85 -26.42 8.59
CA ARG A 84 -2.65 -25.19 9.37
C ARG A 84 -2.11 -24.06 8.49
N ILE A 85 -2.62 -22.85 8.69
CA ILE A 85 -2.06 -21.64 8.07
C ILE A 85 -1.43 -20.80 9.18
N THR A 86 -0.21 -20.35 8.96
CA THR A 86 0.52 -19.49 9.89
C THR A 86 0.87 -18.18 9.20
N TYR A 87 0.66 -17.08 9.91
CA TYR A 87 1.00 -15.74 9.47
C TYR A 87 1.99 -15.13 10.46
N THR A 88 3.11 -14.62 9.95
CA THR A 88 4.04 -13.82 10.75
C THR A 88 3.83 -12.36 10.40
N ILE A 89 3.33 -11.58 11.35
CA ILE A 89 2.95 -10.19 11.19
C ILE A 89 3.94 -9.34 11.98
N SER A 90 4.64 -8.46 11.29
CA SER A 90 5.60 -7.53 11.86
C SER A 90 5.51 -6.18 11.16
N ASP A 91 6.10 -5.14 11.75
CA ASP A 91 6.09 -3.82 11.14
C ASP A 91 6.74 -3.87 9.74
N GLY A 92 5.96 -3.45 8.75
CA GLY A 92 6.34 -3.41 7.36
C GLY A 92 6.47 -4.76 6.65
N HIS A 93 6.16 -5.89 7.29
CA HIS A 93 6.26 -7.22 6.67
C HIS A 93 5.17 -8.17 7.18
N ILE A 94 4.52 -8.87 6.25
CA ILE A 94 3.63 -9.99 6.56
C ILE A 94 4.11 -11.19 5.75
N SER A 95 4.29 -12.33 6.41
CA SER A 95 4.48 -13.61 5.72
C SER A 95 3.37 -14.59 6.01
N ARG A 96 3.12 -15.50 5.07
CA ARG A 96 2.12 -16.55 5.15
C ARG A 96 2.75 -17.87 4.75
N ARG A 97 2.54 -18.89 5.57
CA ARG A 97 2.90 -20.27 5.27
C ARG A 97 1.70 -21.18 5.53
N ALA A 98 1.29 -21.92 4.50
CA ALA A 98 0.27 -22.96 4.62
C ALA A 98 0.94 -24.33 4.75
N SER A 99 0.37 -25.19 5.59
CA SER A 99 0.84 -26.57 5.75
C SER A 99 0.71 -27.32 4.42
N GLY A 100 1.80 -27.93 3.95
CA GLY A 100 1.86 -28.62 2.66
C GLY A 100 2.23 -27.72 1.47
N ASP A 101 2.47 -26.44 1.71
CA ASP A 101 3.11 -25.53 0.74
C ASP A 101 4.57 -25.31 1.18
N ASP A 102 5.51 -25.65 0.29
CA ASP A 102 6.93 -25.40 0.53
C ASP A 102 7.29 -23.91 0.34
N LEU A 103 6.40 -23.13 -0.28
CA LEU A 103 6.63 -21.72 -0.57
C LEU A 103 6.00 -20.82 0.50
N GLU A 104 6.84 -20.03 1.15
CA GLU A 104 6.39 -18.93 1.99
C GLU A 104 6.07 -17.72 1.13
N THR A 105 4.83 -17.21 1.23
CA THR A 105 4.48 -15.96 0.58
C THR A 105 4.82 -14.80 1.51
N VAL A 106 5.69 -13.90 1.05
CA VAL A 106 6.12 -12.72 1.81
C VAL A 106 5.66 -11.45 1.12
N TRP A 107 5.06 -10.54 1.89
CA TRP A 107 4.67 -9.20 1.45
C TRP A 107 5.41 -8.13 2.24
N THR A 108 6.06 -7.22 1.51
CA THR A 108 6.69 -6.03 2.07
C THR A 108 5.74 -4.84 1.98
N LEU A 109 5.53 -4.18 3.11
CA LEU A 109 4.60 -3.07 3.33
C LEU A 109 5.37 -1.86 3.90
N PRO A 110 6.20 -1.18 3.10
CA PRO A 110 7.13 -0.19 3.63
C PRO A 110 6.41 0.96 4.33
N ASN A 111 6.91 1.33 5.51
CA ASN A 111 6.34 2.37 6.37
C ASN A 111 4.92 2.10 6.89
N VAL A 112 4.48 0.84 6.91
CA VAL A 112 3.21 0.44 7.53
C VAL A 112 3.49 -0.17 8.90
N LYS A 113 2.91 0.42 9.94
CA LYS A 113 2.85 -0.21 11.27
C LYS A 113 1.61 -1.08 11.38
N ILE A 114 1.74 -2.24 11.98
CA ILE A 114 0.67 -3.23 12.07
C ILE A 114 0.50 -3.64 13.52
N ASN A 115 -0.70 -3.42 14.04
CA ASN A 115 -1.11 -3.91 15.35
C ASN A 115 -2.19 -4.96 15.18
N THR A 116 -2.10 -6.05 15.93
CA THR A 116 -3.05 -7.15 15.89
C THR A 116 -3.64 -7.38 17.27
N GLN A 117 -4.94 -7.63 17.33
CA GLN A 117 -5.64 -7.93 18.57
C GLN A 117 -6.56 -9.13 18.37
N LEU A 118 -6.51 -10.08 19.29
CA LEU A 118 -7.41 -11.23 19.33
C LEU A 118 -8.67 -10.87 20.11
N TRP A 119 -9.82 -11.21 19.56
CA TRP A 119 -11.11 -11.02 20.21
C TRP A 119 -11.67 -12.39 20.61
N GLU A 120 -11.97 -12.52 21.90
CA GLU A 120 -12.34 -13.79 22.53
C GLU A 120 -13.70 -13.66 23.22
N ASN A 121 -14.46 -14.75 23.21
CA ASN A 121 -15.72 -14.88 23.94
C ASN A 121 -15.71 -16.23 24.66
N ASN A 122 -15.81 -16.22 25.99
CA ASN A 122 -15.67 -17.42 26.84
C ASN A 122 -14.41 -18.24 26.47
N ASP A 123 -13.25 -17.57 26.45
CA ASP A 123 -11.93 -18.15 26.10
C ASP A 123 -11.85 -18.78 24.70
N THR A 124 -12.83 -18.50 23.84
CA THR A 124 -12.84 -18.96 22.45
C THR A 124 -12.58 -17.77 21.52
N PRO A 125 -11.44 -17.76 20.81
CA PRO A 125 -11.16 -16.75 19.79
C PRO A 125 -12.22 -16.77 18.70
N TYR A 126 -12.84 -15.62 18.41
CA TYR A 126 -13.90 -15.53 17.40
C TYR A 126 -13.63 -14.46 16.33
N ALA A 127 -12.73 -13.51 16.59
CA ALA A 127 -12.32 -12.53 15.61
C ALA A 127 -10.87 -12.08 15.82
N VAL A 128 -10.27 -11.56 14.75
CA VAL A 128 -8.97 -10.87 14.79
C VAL A 128 -9.17 -9.46 14.27
N GLU A 129 -8.71 -8.48 15.02
CA GLU A 129 -8.59 -7.11 14.58
C GLU A 129 -7.17 -6.82 14.12
N ILE A 130 -7.04 -6.24 12.94
CA ILE A 130 -5.77 -5.75 12.40
C ILE A 130 -5.90 -4.26 12.14
N THR A 131 -5.12 -3.48 12.87
CA THR A 131 -4.95 -2.05 12.64
C THR A 131 -3.67 -1.80 11.85
N THR A 132 -3.81 -1.13 10.72
CA THR A 132 -2.68 -0.68 9.90
C THR A 132 -2.53 0.84 9.97
N GLN A 133 -1.30 1.33 10.07
CA GLN A 133 -0.98 2.76 10.07
C GLN A 133 0.12 3.03 9.04
N ASN A 134 -0.21 3.80 8.00
CA ASN A 134 0.77 4.23 7.00
C ASN A 134 1.45 5.51 7.48
N GLN A 135 2.75 5.41 7.74
CA GLN A 135 3.59 6.51 8.16
C GLN A 135 4.34 7.07 6.96
N GLN A 136 4.37 8.39 6.81
CA GLN A 136 5.22 9.05 5.83
C GLN A 136 6.10 10.09 6.51
N THR A 137 7.37 10.08 6.14
CA THR A 137 8.30 11.14 6.51
C THR A 137 8.15 12.29 5.51
N GLY A 138 7.23 13.22 5.80
CA GLY A 138 7.13 14.50 5.12
C GLY A 138 7.81 15.57 5.97
N THR A 139 8.59 16.47 5.35
CA THR A 139 9.19 17.65 6.02
C THR A 139 9.98 17.37 7.31
N GLY A 140 10.57 16.18 7.45
CA GLY A 140 11.37 15.80 8.62
C GLY A 140 10.57 15.32 9.84
N ARG A 141 9.24 15.20 9.73
CA ARG A 141 8.38 14.61 10.76
C ARG A 141 7.67 13.37 10.22
N GLN A 142 7.64 12.29 11.00
CA GLN A 142 6.75 11.16 10.70
C GLN A 142 5.31 11.61 10.91
N GLN A 143 4.51 11.55 9.85
CA GLN A 143 3.09 11.83 9.91
C GLN A 143 2.31 10.56 9.56
N VAL A 144 1.31 10.24 10.37
CA VAL A 144 0.34 9.18 10.03
C VAL A 144 -0.60 9.75 8.99
N ARG A 145 -0.54 9.21 7.77
CA ARG A 145 -1.43 9.65 6.68
C ARG A 145 -2.73 8.88 6.64
N LEU A 146 -2.70 7.62 7.05
CA LEU A 146 -3.85 6.73 6.98
C LEU A 146 -3.78 5.73 8.12
N LYS A 147 -4.90 5.59 8.84
CA LYS A 147 -5.13 4.55 9.84
C LYS A 147 -6.38 3.79 9.45
N GLN A 148 -6.29 2.48 9.34
CA GLN A 148 -7.42 1.60 9.03
C GLN A 148 -7.43 0.46 10.04
N SER A 149 -8.61 0.14 10.58
CA SER A 149 -8.81 -1.06 11.37
C SER A 149 -9.76 -2.00 10.64
N PHE A 150 -9.42 -3.28 10.64
CA PHE A 150 -10.22 -4.34 10.05
C PHE A 150 -10.48 -5.39 11.11
N VAL A 151 -11.74 -5.74 11.32
CA VAL A 151 -12.14 -6.84 12.21
C VAL A 151 -12.64 -7.99 11.35
N TYR A 152 -11.98 -9.13 11.44
CA TYR A 152 -12.32 -10.34 10.69
C TYR A 152 -12.90 -11.37 11.64
N PHE A 153 -14.12 -11.79 11.36
CA PHE A 153 -14.84 -12.76 12.16
C PHE A 153 -14.65 -14.15 11.59
N GLN A 154 -14.47 -15.13 12.46
CA GLN A 154 -14.56 -16.51 12.07
C GLN A 154 -16.01 -16.82 11.65
N LYS A 155 -16.19 -17.40 10.47
CA LYS A 155 -17.52 -17.80 10.01
C LYS A 155 -17.96 -19.02 10.80
N ARG A 156 -18.98 -18.86 11.67
CA ARG A 156 -19.65 -20.02 12.27
C ARG A 156 -20.36 -20.78 11.15
N LEU A 157 -19.94 -22.02 10.92
CA LEU A 157 -20.72 -22.97 10.12
C LEU A 157 -22.02 -23.21 10.89
N SER A 158 -23.10 -22.56 10.46
CA SER A 158 -24.44 -22.86 10.95
C SER A 158 -24.74 -24.31 10.59
N SER A 159 -24.68 -25.22 11.57
CA SER A 159 -25.25 -26.55 11.44
C SER A 159 -26.75 -26.35 11.19
N LYS A 160 -27.20 -26.70 9.98
CA LYS A 160 -28.61 -27.04 9.76
C LYS A 160 -28.83 -28.48 10.20
#